data_AF-A0A7G2ISQ8-F1
#
_entry.id   AF-A0A7G2ISQ8-F1
#
_cell.length_a   1.000
_cell.length_b   1.000
_cell.length_c   1.000
_cell.angle_alpha   90.00
_cell.angle_beta   90.00
_cell.angle_gamma   90.00
#
_symmetry.space_group_name_H-M   'P 1'
#
loop_
_entity.id
_entity.type
_entity.pdbx_description
1 polymer ?
#
loop_
_entity_poly.entity_id
_entity_poly.type
_entity_poly.pdbx_seq_one_letter_code
_entity_poly.pdbx_strand_id
1 'polypeptide(L)'
;MAHIVTLNTPSREDWLSQLADVVTDPDELLHLLNIDADEKLLAGRDARRLFALRVPRAFIARMEKGNPDDPLLRQVLTSQEEFVAAPGYSTDPLEEQHSVVPGLLHKYRNRALLLVKGGCAVNCRYCFRRHFPYAENQGNKRNWQVALDYITAHPELDEIIFSGGDPLMAKDHELDWLLTQLEAIPHIKRLRIHSRLPIVIPARITEGLVERFCALLSADSAGQSH
;
A
#
# COMPACT_ATOMS: atom_id res chain seq x y z
N MET A 1 7.79 -17.21 47.26
CA MET A 1 8.42 -16.75 46.00
C MET A 1 7.30 -16.51 45.00
N ALA A 2 7.00 -15.25 44.72
CA ALA A 2 5.92 -14.90 43.79
C ALA A 2 6.35 -15.29 42.37
N HIS A 3 5.64 -16.25 41.77
CA HIS A 3 5.77 -16.55 40.36
C HIS A 3 5.22 -15.36 39.58
N ILE A 4 6.12 -14.54 39.04
CA ILE A 4 5.77 -13.53 38.03
C ILE A 4 5.43 -14.33 36.77
N VAL A 5 4.14 -14.56 36.56
CA VAL A 5 3.62 -14.98 35.26
C VAL A 5 3.86 -13.83 34.32
N THR A 6 4.88 -13.96 33.48
CA THR A 6 5.08 -13.06 32.34
C THR A 6 3.88 -13.31 31.43
N LEU A 7 2.87 -12.45 31.52
CA LEU A 7 1.82 -12.39 30.52
C LEU A 7 2.53 -12.11 29.20
N ASN A 8 2.63 -13.13 28.34
CA ASN A 8 2.94 -12.95 26.92
C ASN A 8 1.81 -12.09 26.36
N THR A 9 1.95 -10.78 26.52
CA THR A 9 1.15 -9.81 25.80
C THR A 9 1.36 -10.18 24.34
N PRO A 10 0.29 -10.43 23.55
CA PRO A 10 0.47 -10.68 22.13
C PRO A 10 1.28 -9.50 21.63
N SER A 11 2.51 -9.77 21.18
CA SER A 11 3.41 -8.71 20.75
C SER A 11 2.64 -7.91 19.72
N ARG A 12 2.55 -6.59 19.91
CA ARG A 12 2.07 -5.67 18.88
C ARG A 12 2.55 -6.20 17.53
N GLU A 13 1.62 -6.54 16.63
CA GLU A 13 1.93 -7.29 15.41
C GLU A 13 3.19 -6.72 14.76
N ASP A 14 4.20 -7.55 14.51
CA ASP A 14 5.55 -7.11 14.16
C ASP A 14 5.56 -6.08 13.02
N TRP A 15 4.69 -6.28 12.02
CA TRP A 15 4.53 -5.35 10.90
C TRP A 15 4.10 -3.93 11.31
N LEU A 16 3.32 -3.76 12.38
CA LEU A 16 2.94 -2.43 12.90
C LEU A 16 4.13 -1.72 13.52
N SER A 17 5.04 -2.48 14.14
CA SER A 17 6.29 -1.96 14.67
C SER A 17 7.23 -1.56 13.52
N GLN A 18 7.39 -2.41 12.50
CA GLN A 18 8.16 -2.09 11.29
C GLN A 18 7.58 -0.91 10.51
N LEU A 19 6.26 -0.76 10.49
CA LEU A 19 5.58 0.36 9.84
C LEU A 19 5.79 1.69 10.59
N ALA A 20 5.92 1.63 11.92
CA ALA A 20 6.23 2.79 12.74
C ALA A 20 7.71 3.18 12.65
N ASP A 21 8.61 2.20 12.52
CA ASP A 21 10.07 2.36 12.42
C ASP A 21 10.55 2.35 10.96
N VAL A 22 9.97 3.21 10.12
CA VAL A 22 10.45 3.44 8.76
C VAL A 22 11.51 4.53 8.73
N VAL A 23 12.53 4.37 7.89
CA VAL A 23 13.52 5.41 7.62
C VAL A 23 12.88 6.51 6.77
N THR A 24 13.03 7.75 7.21
CA THR A 24 12.45 8.95 6.54
C THR A 24 13.49 10.01 6.20
N ASP A 25 14.73 9.83 6.65
CA ASP A 25 15.84 10.71 6.33
C ASP A 25 16.76 10.05 5.28
N PRO A 26 17.02 10.69 4.12
CA PRO A 26 17.95 10.16 3.12
C PRO A 26 19.35 9.92 3.70
N ASP A 27 19.82 10.78 4.60
CA ASP A 27 21.17 10.66 5.18
C ASP A 27 21.27 9.41 6.08
N GLU A 28 20.22 9.08 6.84
CA GLU A 28 20.13 7.83 7.61
C GLU A 28 20.17 6.60 6.68
N LEU A 29 19.42 6.64 5.57
CA LEU A 29 19.40 5.54 4.59
C LEU A 29 20.78 5.29 3.98
N LEU A 30 21.49 6.35 3.57
CA LEU A 30 22.84 6.24 3.01
C LEU A 30 23.83 5.70 4.03
N HIS A 31 23.75 6.16 5.28
CA HIS A 31 24.60 5.70 6.37
C HIS A 31 24.39 4.20 6.68
N LEU A 32 23.13 3.73 6.75
CA LEU A 32 22.81 2.31 6.98
C LEU A 32 23.38 1.38 5.90
N LEU A 33 23.60 1.92 4.68
CA LEU A 33 24.11 1.21 3.52
C LEU A 33 25.61 1.44 3.28
N ASN A 34 26.31 2.18 4.13
CA ASN A 34 27.74 2.51 3.98
C ASN A 34 28.07 3.22 2.65
N ILE A 35 27.21 4.13 2.20
CA ILE A 35 27.37 4.92 0.96
C ILE A 35 27.16 6.42 1.21
N ASP A 36 27.29 6.86 2.45
CA ASP A 36 27.14 8.24 2.91
C ASP A 36 28.24 9.20 2.44
N ALA A 37 29.29 8.69 1.79
CA ALA A 37 30.33 9.49 1.14
C ALA A 37 30.04 9.82 -0.34
N ASP A 38 28.96 9.28 -0.94
CA ASP A 38 28.63 9.54 -2.35
C ASP A 38 28.00 10.92 -2.54
N GLU A 39 28.80 11.87 -3.06
CA GLU A 39 28.37 13.25 -3.29
C GLU A 39 27.16 13.38 -4.22
N LYS A 40 27.01 12.47 -5.20
CA LYS A 40 25.89 12.52 -6.16
C LYS A 40 24.60 12.13 -5.47
N LEU A 41 24.63 11.10 -4.63
CA LEU A 41 23.46 10.66 -3.87
C LEU A 41 23.07 11.71 -2.82
N LEU A 42 24.06 12.31 -2.13
CA LEU A 42 23.83 13.39 -1.16
C LEU A 42 23.16 14.62 -1.80
N ALA A 43 23.50 14.95 -3.04
CA ALA A 43 22.88 16.07 -3.77
C ALA A 43 21.36 15.90 -3.99
N GLY A 44 20.84 14.66 -3.90
CA GLY A 44 19.42 14.35 -4.07
C GLY A 44 18.57 14.51 -2.81
N ARG A 45 19.15 14.71 -1.63
CA ARG A 45 18.42 14.67 -0.34
C ARG A 45 17.23 15.63 -0.25
N ASP A 46 17.33 16.80 -0.89
CA ASP A 46 16.28 17.82 -0.83
C ASP A 46 15.02 17.41 -1.60
N ALA A 47 15.08 16.43 -2.51
CA ALA A 47 13.90 15.95 -3.23
C ALA A 47 12.87 15.28 -2.31
N ARG A 48 13.22 14.97 -1.06
CA ARG A 48 12.26 14.55 -0.02
C ARG A 48 11.12 15.57 0.19
N ARG A 49 11.34 16.86 -0.13
CA ARG A 49 10.29 17.90 -0.08
C ARG A 49 9.24 17.76 -1.19
N LEU A 50 9.59 17.13 -2.32
CA LEU A 50 8.67 16.88 -3.43
C LEU A 50 7.81 15.64 -3.17
N PHE A 51 8.36 14.62 -2.51
CA PHE A 51 7.66 13.44 -2.04
C PHE A 51 8.52 12.75 -0.99
N ALA A 52 8.03 12.71 0.25
CA ALA A 52 8.78 12.25 1.41
C ALA A 52 9.44 10.88 1.17
N LEU A 53 10.65 10.72 1.70
CA LEU A 53 11.27 9.41 1.83
C LEU A 53 10.51 8.61 2.89
N ARG A 54 10.17 7.36 2.58
CA ARG A 54 9.69 6.36 3.53
C ARG A 54 10.20 5.00 3.06
N VAL A 55 11.04 4.35 3.86
CA VAL A 55 11.62 3.05 3.52
C VAL A 55 11.63 2.16 4.77
N PRO A 56 10.93 1.02 4.77
CA PRO A 56 10.99 0.09 5.89
C PRO A 56 12.38 -0.54 6.03
N ARG A 57 12.85 -0.71 7.27
CA ARG A 57 14.15 -1.36 7.54
C ARG A 57 14.25 -2.77 6.96
N ALA A 58 13.15 -3.52 6.94
CA ALA A 58 13.10 -4.84 6.31
C ALA A 58 13.37 -4.81 4.80
N PHE A 59 13.02 -3.72 4.11
CA PHE A 59 13.34 -3.52 2.70
C PHE A 59 14.81 -3.08 2.53
N ILE A 60 15.31 -2.20 3.40
CA ILE A 60 16.72 -1.76 3.40
C ILE A 60 17.67 -2.96 3.61
N ALA A 61 17.31 -3.90 4.48
CA ALA A 61 18.12 -5.10 4.76
C ALA A 61 18.34 -6.01 3.53
N ARG A 62 17.60 -5.81 2.44
CA ARG A 62 17.75 -6.55 1.17
C ARG A 62 18.68 -5.86 0.18
N MET A 63 19.10 -4.63 0.46
CA MET A 63 20.01 -3.86 -0.38
C MET A 63 21.46 -4.29 -0.13
N GLU A 64 22.29 -4.24 -1.17
CA GLU A 64 23.71 -4.46 -1.06
C GLU A 64 24.42 -3.25 -0.43
N LYS A 65 25.07 -3.46 0.71
CA LYS A 65 25.86 -2.41 1.37
C LYS A 65 27.11 -2.05 0.56
N GLY A 66 27.43 -0.77 0.49
CA GLY A 66 28.55 -0.25 -0.29
C GLY A 66 28.26 -0.16 -1.80
N ASN A 67 27.04 -0.48 -2.24
CA ASN A 67 26.64 -0.42 -3.65
C ASN A 67 25.70 0.78 -3.90
N PRO A 68 26.20 1.90 -4.45
CA PRO A 68 25.35 3.05 -4.79
C PRO A 68 24.38 2.78 -5.96
N ASP A 69 24.64 1.73 -6.75
CA ASP A 69 23.84 1.34 -7.92
C ASP A 69 22.82 0.24 -7.61
N ASP A 70 22.61 -0.11 -6.34
CA ASP A 70 21.68 -1.15 -5.92
C ASP A 70 20.26 -0.89 -6.49
N PRO A 71 19.65 -1.88 -7.18
CA PRO A 71 18.38 -1.68 -7.86
C PRO A 71 17.19 -1.47 -6.91
N LEU A 72 17.26 -1.92 -5.66
CA LEU A 72 16.23 -1.65 -4.64
C LEU A 72 16.40 -0.25 -4.08
N LEU A 73 17.64 0.23 -3.89
CA LEU A 73 17.93 1.60 -3.48
C LEU A 73 17.38 2.61 -4.50
N ARG A 74 17.64 2.38 -5.80
CA ARG A 74 17.14 3.23 -6.90
C ARG A 74 15.62 3.40 -6.92
N GLN A 75 14.88 2.44 -6.34
CA GLN A 75 13.42 2.50 -6.27
C GLN A 75 12.92 3.47 -5.20
N VAL A 76 13.75 3.84 -4.21
CA VAL A 76 13.31 4.55 -3.00
C VAL A 76 14.11 5.80 -2.67
N LEU A 77 15.41 5.84 -2.99
CA LEU A 77 16.28 6.97 -2.68
C LEU A 77 15.89 8.21 -3.48
N THR A 78 15.85 9.35 -2.80
CA THR A 78 15.58 10.66 -3.42
C THR A 78 16.71 11.07 -4.37
N SER A 79 16.37 11.64 -5.52
CA SER A 79 17.36 12.05 -6.53
C SER A 79 17.23 13.54 -6.89
N GLN A 80 18.37 14.17 -7.22
CA GLN A 80 18.39 15.53 -7.76
C GLN A 80 17.62 15.61 -9.10
N GLU A 81 17.56 14.51 -9.85
CA GLU A 81 16.81 14.41 -11.10
C GLU A 81 15.30 14.62 -10.91
N GLU A 82 14.76 14.43 -9.70
CA GLU A 82 13.33 14.69 -9.42
C GLU A 82 12.97 16.18 -9.53
N PHE A 83 13.94 17.10 -9.53
CA PHE A 83 13.70 18.53 -9.78
C PHE A 83 13.63 18.89 -11.26
N VAL A 84 14.00 17.96 -12.16
CA VAL A 84 14.00 18.21 -13.59
C VAL A 84 12.55 18.18 -14.09
N ALA A 85 12.06 19.33 -14.51
CA ALA A 85 10.78 19.42 -15.21
C ALA A 85 10.92 18.86 -16.63
N ALA A 86 10.25 17.73 -16.89
CA ALA A 86 10.21 17.12 -18.22
C ALA A 86 9.05 17.68 -19.06
N PRO A 87 9.26 18.02 -20.34
CA PRO A 87 8.17 18.36 -21.26
C PRO A 87 7.11 17.24 -21.28
N GLY A 88 5.83 17.62 -21.16
CA GLY A 88 4.71 16.67 -21.15
C GLY A 88 4.47 15.95 -19.82
N TYR A 89 5.20 16.29 -18.74
CA TYR A 89 4.92 15.76 -17.42
C TYR A 89 3.52 16.17 -16.95
N SER A 90 2.75 15.21 -16.45
CA SER A 90 1.45 15.41 -15.82
C SER A 90 1.47 14.86 -14.39
N THR A 91 0.86 15.59 -13.46
CA THR A 91 0.61 15.12 -12.09
C THR A 91 -0.57 14.14 -12.01
N ASP A 92 -1.32 14.00 -13.11
CA ASP A 92 -2.36 13.00 -13.28
C ASP A 92 -2.20 12.28 -14.63
N PRO A 93 -1.15 11.45 -14.80
CA PRO A 93 -0.86 10.82 -16.08
C PRO A 93 -1.91 9.80 -16.51
N LEU A 94 -2.80 9.39 -15.60
CA LEU A 94 -3.85 8.42 -15.88
C LEU A 94 -5.26 9.03 -15.84
N GLU A 95 -5.43 10.34 -15.59
CA GLU A 95 -6.75 10.95 -15.40
C GLU A 95 -7.56 10.23 -14.29
N GLU A 96 -6.94 10.04 -13.12
CA GLU A 96 -7.50 9.34 -11.96
C GLU A 96 -7.96 10.27 -10.84
N GLN A 97 -7.67 11.56 -10.90
CA GLN A 97 -8.05 12.49 -9.83
C GLN A 97 -9.56 12.74 -9.74
N HIS A 98 -10.31 12.36 -10.78
CA HIS A 98 -11.77 12.40 -10.80
C HIS A 98 -12.37 10.99 -10.66
N SER A 99 -12.84 10.68 -9.45
CA SER A 99 -13.50 9.42 -9.11
C SER A 99 -15.02 9.51 -9.31
N VAL A 100 -15.68 8.39 -9.66
CA VAL A 100 -17.16 8.35 -9.82
C VAL A 100 -17.88 8.56 -8.49
N VAL A 101 -17.26 8.08 -7.41
CA VAL A 101 -17.56 8.43 -6.02
C VAL A 101 -16.23 8.45 -5.24
N PRO A 102 -16.12 9.16 -4.11
CA PRO A 102 -14.85 9.28 -3.39
C PRO A 102 -14.20 7.92 -3.11
N GLY A 103 -12.97 7.75 -3.60
CA GLY A 103 -12.20 6.53 -3.42
C GLY A 103 -12.50 5.40 -4.40
N LEU A 104 -13.42 5.55 -5.36
CA LEU A 104 -13.73 4.52 -6.35
C LEU A 104 -13.47 5.01 -7.79
N LEU A 105 -12.54 4.35 -8.47
CA LEU A 105 -12.22 4.61 -9.88
C LEU A 105 -12.87 3.54 -10.76
N HIS A 106 -13.80 3.94 -11.63
CA HIS A 106 -14.50 3.03 -12.54
C HIS A 106 -14.26 3.46 -13.99
N LYS A 107 -13.16 2.98 -14.57
CA LYS A 107 -12.76 3.27 -15.97
C LYS A 107 -13.16 2.18 -16.96
N TYR A 108 -13.35 0.97 -16.47
CA TYR A 108 -13.56 -0.22 -17.28
C TYR A 108 -14.90 -0.82 -16.91
N ARG A 109 -15.69 -1.20 -17.93
CA ARG A 109 -17.06 -1.69 -17.75
C ARG A 109 -17.25 -2.71 -16.63
N ASN A 110 -16.37 -3.71 -16.51
CA ASN A 110 -16.58 -4.82 -15.57
C ASN A 110 -15.77 -4.73 -14.28
N ARG A 111 -14.97 -3.68 -14.09
CA ARG A 111 -14.09 -3.59 -12.92
C ARG A 111 -13.88 -2.17 -12.42
N ALA A 112 -13.85 -2.06 -11.10
CA ALA A 112 -13.57 -0.82 -10.40
C ALA A 112 -12.41 -0.99 -9.42
N LEU A 113 -11.68 0.09 -9.19
CA LEU A 113 -10.56 0.16 -8.26
C LEU A 113 -10.98 0.97 -7.03
N LEU A 114 -10.95 0.33 -5.87
CA LEU A 114 -11.26 0.92 -4.57
C LEU A 114 -9.96 1.32 -3.85
N LEU A 115 -9.84 2.60 -3.51
CA LEU A 115 -8.75 3.15 -2.71
C LEU A 115 -8.99 2.84 -1.23
N VAL A 116 -8.47 1.71 -0.77
CA VAL A 116 -8.68 1.22 0.59
C VAL A 116 -7.94 2.09 1.59
N LYS A 117 -6.68 2.47 1.32
CA LYS A 117 -5.89 3.41 2.15
C LYS A 117 -5.04 4.31 1.28
N GLY A 118 -4.89 5.58 1.67
CA GLY A 118 -4.07 6.53 0.92
C GLY A 118 -2.56 6.47 1.21
N GLY A 119 -2.16 5.92 2.37
CA GLY A 119 -0.76 5.79 2.74
C GLY A 119 -0.07 4.57 2.15
N CYS A 120 1.27 4.62 2.09
CA CYS A 120 2.15 3.49 1.78
C CYS A 120 3.19 3.29 2.90
N ALA A 121 3.63 2.04 3.08
CA ALA A 121 4.81 1.73 3.91
C ALA A 121 6.12 2.21 3.25
N VAL A 122 6.15 2.24 1.91
CA VAL A 122 7.29 2.68 1.09
C VAL A 122 6.85 3.71 0.06
N ASN A 123 7.60 4.79 -0.09
CA ASN A 123 7.33 5.80 -1.11
C ASN A 123 8.24 5.57 -2.34
N CYS A 124 7.77 4.78 -3.30
CA CYS A 124 8.48 4.50 -4.55
C CYS A 124 8.75 5.79 -5.33
N ARG A 125 9.96 5.99 -5.86
CA ARG A 125 10.31 7.18 -6.66
C ARG A 125 9.56 7.27 -7.99
N TYR A 126 9.15 6.10 -8.51
CA TYR A 126 8.35 5.95 -9.71
C TYR A 126 6.83 5.88 -9.43
N CYS A 127 6.36 6.31 -8.26
CA CYS A 127 4.93 6.27 -7.92
C CYS A 127 4.14 7.28 -8.77
N PHE A 128 3.40 6.78 -9.76
CA PHE A 128 2.51 7.62 -10.59
C PHE A 128 1.34 8.24 -9.81
N ARG A 129 1.05 7.77 -8.59
CA ARG A 129 0.04 8.33 -7.68
C ARG A 129 0.63 9.22 -6.58
N ARG A 130 1.89 9.67 -6.67
CA ARG A 130 2.49 10.55 -5.67
C ARG A 130 1.74 11.89 -5.51
N HIS A 131 1.00 12.31 -6.53
CA HIS A 131 0.19 13.54 -6.53
C HIS A 131 -1.32 13.28 -6.40
N PHE A 132 -1.74 12.05 -6.15
CA PHE A 132 -3.16 11.72 -6.02
C PHE A 132 -3.78 12.40 -4.77
N PRO A 133 -4.99 12.98 -4.86
CA PRO A 133 -5.64 13.72 -3.76
C PRO A 133 -6.26 12.79 -2.71
N TYR A 134 -5.41 12.08 -1.96
CA TYR A 134 -5.86 11.12 -0.93
C TYR A 134 -6.65 11.76 0.22
N ALA A 135 -6.48 13.07 0.45
CA ALA A 135 -7.23 13.80 1.47
C ALA A 135 -8.73 13.89 1.15
N GLU A 136 -9.08 13.92 -0.14
CA GLU A 136 -10.46 13.93 -0.65
C GLU A 136 -11.02 12.51 -0.81
N ASN A 137 -10.14 11.51 -0.89
CA ASN A 137 -10.44 10.11 -1.16
C ASN A 137 -10.05 9.22 0.04
N GLN A 138 -10.44 9.63 1.23
CA GLN A 138 -10.00 8.98 2.45
C GLN A 138 -10.50 7.53 2.52
N GLY A 139 -9.57 6.63 2.83
CA GLY A 139 -9.85 5.22 3.10
C GLY A 139 -10.49 5.00 4.47
N ASN A 140 -11.75 5.39 4.60
CA ASN A 140 -12.54 5.28 5.83
C ASN A 140 -13.90 4.64 5.55
N LYS A 141 -14.56 4.15 6.61
CA LYS A 141 -15.83 3.42 6.52
C LYS A 141 -16.95 4.21 5.82
N ARG A 142 -17.00 5.54 5.98
CA ARG A 142 -18.00 6.38 5.31
C ARG A 142 -17.83 6.34 3.79
N ASN A 143 -16.61 6.59 3.30
CA ASN A 143 -16.34 6.57 1.86
C ASN A 143 -16.45 5.16 1.29
N TRP A 144 -16.00 4.14 2.02
CA TRP A 144 -16.17 2.75 1.62
C TRP A 144 -17.65 2.36 1.47
N GLN A 145 -18.53 2.81 2.36
CA GLN A 145 -19.96 2.53 2.22
C GLN A 145 -20.52 3.15 0.93
N VAL A 146 -20.19 4.41 0.64
CA VAL A 146 -20.62 5.07 -0.63
C VAL A 146 -20.11 4.30 -1.85
N ALA A 147 -18.88 3.79 -1.80
CA ALA A 147 -18.33 2.98 -2.88
C ALA A 147 -19.04 1.60 -2.99
N LEU A 148 -19.36 0.95 -1.88
CA LEU A 148 -20.10 -0.32 -1.86
C LEU A 148 -21.54 -0.15 -2.38
N ASP A 149 -22.21 0.95 -2.05
CA ASP A 149 -23.54 1.29 -2.57
C ASP A 149 -23.48 1.46 -4.09
N TYR A 150 -22.46 2.16 -4.59
CA TYR A 150 -22.20 2.27 -6.03
C TYR A 150 -21.96 0.89 -6.64
N ILE A 151 -21.08 0.07 -6.09
CA ILE A 151 -20.76 -1.27 -6.62
C ILE A 151 -22.02 -2.14 -6.68
N THR A 152 -22.86 -2.09 -5.64
CA THR A 152 -24.13 -2.83 -5.58
C THR A 152 -25.10 -2.42 -6.69
N ALA A 153 -25.15 -1.12 -7.01
CA ALA A 153 -26.03 -0.57 -8.05
C ALA A 153 -25.55 -0.83 -9.49
N HIS A 154 -24.33 -1.33 -9.69
CA HIS A 154 -23.70 -1.52 -11.01
C HIS A 154 -23.42 -3.02 -11.25
N PRO A 155 -24.44 -3.79 -11.71
CA PRO A 155 -24.36 -5.25 -11.88
C PRO A 155 -23.40 -5.70 -13.00
N GLU A 156 -22.94 -4.77 -13.84
CA GLU A 156 -21.89 -5.04 -14.83
C GLU A 156 -20.50 -5.27 -14.21
N LEU A 157 -20.28 -4.83 -12.97
CA LEU A 157 -19.05 -5.06 -12.23
C LEU A 157 -18.98 -6.52 -11.80
N ASP A 158 -17.87 -7.20 -12.10
CA ASP A 158 -17.58 -8.55 -11.58
C ASP A 158 -16.25 -8.62 -10.85
N GLU A 159 -15.40 -7.60 -10.98
CA GLU A 159 -14.09 -7.52 -10.34
C GLU A 159 -13.91 -6.20 -9.57
N ILE A 160 -13.51 -6.31 -8.30
CA ILE A 160 -13.05 -5.18 -7.49
C ILE A 160 -11.55 -5.29 -7.26
N ILE A 161 -10.85 -4.17 -7.42
CA ILE A 161 -9.41 -4.08 -7.19
C ILE A 161 -9.18 -3.21 -5.95
N PHE A 162 -8.72 -3.81 -4.86
CA PHE A 162 -8.19 -3.06 -3.72
C PHE A 162 -6.85 -2.45 -4.07
N SER A 163 -6.77 -1.14 -3.90
CA SER A 163 -5.61 -0.31 -4.20
C SER A 163 -5.59 0.89 -3.24
N GLY A 164 -5.04 2.02 -3.66
CA GLY A 164 -4.80 3.19 -2.83
C GLY A 164 -3.39 3.70 -3.04
N GLY A 165 -2.77 4.10 -1.94
CA GLY A 165 -1.32 3.99 -1.77
C GLY A 165 -0.96 2.51 -1.69
N ASP A 166 -1.33 1.85 -0.59
CA ASP A 166 -1.27 0.39 -0.46
C ASP A 166 -2.44 -0.13 0.38
N PRO A 167 -3.28 -1.05 -0.14
CA PRO A 167 -4.48 -1.54 0.56
C PRO A 167 -4.15 -2.35 1.82
N LEU A 168 -3.00 -3.03 1.89
CA LEU A 168 -2.61 -3.80 3.07
C LEU A 168 -2.08 -2.93 4.20
N MET A 169 -2.07 -1.60 4.04
CA MET A 169 -1.96 -0.66 5.16
C MET A 169 -3.20 -0.66 6.06
N ALA A 170 -4.34 -1.18 5.58
CA ALA A 170 -5.53 -1.34 6.40
C ALA A 170 -5.31 -2.38 7.49
N LYS A 171 -5.91 -2.14 8.66
CA LYS A 171 -5.91 -3.10 9.77
C LYS A 171 -6.78 -4.31 9.42
N ASP A 172 -6.52 -5.44 10.06
CA ASP A 172 -7.23 -6.69 9.75
C ASP A 172 -8.76 -6.56 9.88
N HIS A 173 -9.27 -5.89 10.92
CA HIS A 173 -10.71 -5.66 11.06
C HIS A 173 -11.31 -4.74 9.98
N GLU A 174 -10.51 -3.85 9.38
CA GLU A 174 -10.98 -2.99 8.29
C GLU A 174 -11.07 -3.80 6.98
N LEU A 175 -10.07 -4.64 6.71
CA LEU A 175 -10.08 -5.56 5.57
C LEU A 175 -11.20 -6.57 5.72
N ASP A 176 -11.34 -7.21 6.88
CA ASP A 176 -12.41 -8.16 7.17
C ASP A 176 -13.80 -7.57 6.93
N TRP A 177 -14.04 -6.35 7.41
CA TRP A 177 -15.31 -5.66 7.15
C TRP A 177 -15.55 -5.43 5.65
N LEU A 178 -14.55 -4.90 4.93
CA LEU A 178 -14.66 -4.65 3.48
C LEU A 178 -14.90 -5.94 2.68
N LEU A 179 -14.16 -7.00 3.00
CA LEU A 179 -14.31 -8.31 2.36
C LEU A 179 -15.71 -8.86 2.58
N THR A 180 -16.19 -8.83 3.83
CA THR A 180 -17.53 -9.31 4.19
C THR A 180 -18.63 -8.53 3.46
N GLN A 181 -18.46 -7.21 3.28
CA GLN A 181 -19.41 -6.42 2.49
C GLN A 181 -19.38 -6.79 1.00
N LEU A 182 -18.21 -7.02 0.42
CA LEU A 182 -18.08 -7.42 -0.99
C LEU A 182 -18.61 -8.84 -1.25
N GLU A 183 -18.38 -9.78 -0.35
CA GLU A 183 -18.90 -11.16 -0.42
C GLU A 183 -20.43 -11.19 -0.49
N ALA A 184 -21.09 -10.21 0.13
CA ALA A 184 -22.55 -10.09 0.11
C ALA A 184 -23.11 -9.58 -1.24
N ILE A 185 -22.26 -9.13 -2.17
CA ILE A 185 -22.68 -8.58 -3.47
C ILE A 185 -22.63 -9.69 -4.54
N PRO A 186 -23.77 -10.24 -5.00
CA PRO A 186 -23.78 -11.49 -5.78
C PRO A 186 -23.07 -11.42 -7.14
N HIS A 187 -23.02 -10.26 -7.78
CA HIS A 187 -22.37 -10.08 -9.08
C HIS A 187 -20.85 -9.96 -8.99
N ILE A 188 -20.27 -9.72 -7.81
CA ILE A 188 -18.82 -9.66 -7.64
C ILE A 188 -18.25 -11.06 -7.54
N LYS A 189 -17.35 -11.39 -8.47
CA LYS A 189 -16.73 -12.71 -8.63
C LYS A 189 -15.24 -12.73 -8.35
N ARG A 190 -14.60 -11.55 -8.37
CA ARG A 190 -13.15 -11.44 -8.20
C ARG A 190 -12.80 -10.25 -7.33
N LEU A 191 -11.99 -10.52 -6.32
CA LEU A 191 -11.20 -9.49 -5.65
C LEU A 191 -9.74 -9.61 -6.08
N ARG A 192 -9.13 -8.49 -6.45
CA ARG A 192 -7.69 -8.37 -6.67
C ARG A 192 -7.11 -7.37 -5.69
N ILE A 193 -5.95 -7.66 -5.11
CA ILE A 193 -5.27 -6.77 -4.17
C ILE A 193 -3.95 -6.31 -4.78
N HIS A 194 -3.81 -5.00 -4.99
CA HIS A 194 -2.58 -4.39 -5.49
C HIS A 194 -1.76 -3.87 -4.31
N SER A 195 -0.82 -4.68 -3.81
CA SER A 195 -0.01 -4.34 -2.64
C SER A 195 1.48 -4.57 -2.87
N ARG A 196 2.30 -3.68 -2.32
CA ARG A 196 3.76 -3.79 -2.24
C ARG A 196 4.23 -4.17 -0.84
N LEU A 197 3.35 -4.12 0.17
CA LEU A 197 3.62 -4.55 1.55
C LEU A 197 4.29 -5.92 1.66
N PRO A 198 3.90 -6.99 0.92
CA PRO A 198 4.55 -8.30 1.03
C PRO A 198 6.05 -8.28 0.69
N ILE A 199 6.48 -7.29 -0.10
CA ILE A 199 7.88 -7.10 -0.48
C ILE A 199 8.60 -6.23 0.55
N VAL A 200 7.97 -5.14 1.02
CA VAL A 200 8.66 -4.13 1.84
C VAL A 200 8.53 -4.33 3.36
N ILE A 201 7.44 -4.96 3.80
CA ILE A 201 7.20 -5.41 5.18
C ILE A 201 6.52 -6.79 5.10
N PRO A 202 7.28 -7.87 4.85
CA PRO A 202 6.71 -9.21 4.69
C PRO A 202 5.89 -9.69 5.90
N ALA A 203 6.24 -9.20 7.09
CA ALA A 203 5.51 -9.48 8.33
C ALA A 203 4.03 -9.06 8.31
N ARG A 204 3.61 -8.23 7.34
CA ARG A 204 2.19 -7.87 7.15
C ARG A 204 1.33 -9.08 6.75
N ILE A 205 1.95 -10.10 6.15
CA ILE A 205 1.30 -11.38 5.85
C ILE A 205 1.31 -12.23 7.13
N THR A 206 0.34 -11.94 7.99
CA THR A 206 0.10 -12.67 9.25
C THR A 206 -0.72 -13.93 9.00
N GLU A 207 -0.68 -14.89 9.92
CA GLU A 207 -1.54 -16.08 9.87
C GLU A 207 -3.02 -15.68 9.79
N GLY A 208 -3.47 -14.73 10.63
CA GLY A 208 -4.86 -14.24 10.61
C GLY A 208 -5.28 -13.61 9.28
N LEU A 209 -4.39 -12.86 8.62
CA LEU A 209 -4.69 -12.31 7.28
C LEU A 209 -4.81 -13.44 6.25
N VAL A 210 -3.90 -14.42 6.29
CA VAL A 210 -3.92 -15.58 5.38
C VAL A 210 -5.19 -16.40 5.59
N GLU A 211 -5.57 -16.68 6.84
CA GLU A 211 -6.81 -17.36 7.18
C GLU A 211 -8.03 -16.63 6.61
N ARG A 212 -8.09 -15.29 6.77
CA ARG A 212 -9.20 -14.49 6.23
C ARG A 212 -9.27 -14.55 4.70
N PHE A 213 -8.12 -14.58 4.02
CA PHE A 213 -8.08 -14.73 2.56
C PHE A 213 -8.42 -16.15 2.10
N CYS A 214 -8.01 -17.18 2.82
CA CYS A 214 -8.37 -18.58 2.51
C CYS A 214 -9.87 -18.85 2.69
N ALA A 215 -10.51 -18.19 3.66
CA ALA A 215 -11.95 -18.29 3.85
C ALA A 215 -12.75 -17.84 2.61
N LEU A 216 -12.26 -16.84 1.86
CA LEU A 216 -12.85 -16.41 0.57
C LEU A 216 -12.88 -17.56 -0.45
N LEU A 217 -11.77 -18.28 -0.57
CA LEU A 217 -11.61 -19.36 -1.56
C LEU A 217 -12.47 -20.57 -1.23
N SER A 218 -12.70 -20.82 0.07
CA SER A 218 -13.48 -21.97 0.54
C SER A 218 -14.98 -21.77 0.33
N ALA A 219 -15.47 -20.53 0.45
CA ALA A 219 -16.87 -20.18 0.22
C ALA A 219 -17.31 -20.45 -1.23
N ASP A 220 -16.44 -20.20 -2.21
CA ASP A 220 -16.72 -20.47 -3.64
C ASP A 220 -16.80 -21.97 -3.97
N SER A 221 -16.07 -22.81 -3.24
CA SER A 221 -16.07 -24.27 -3.47
C SER A 221 -17.30 -24.98 -2.91
N ALA A 222 -17.97 -24.41 -1.91
CA ALA A 222 -19.21 -24.94 -1.33
C ALA A 222 -20.46 -24.58 -2.16
N GLY A 223 -20.37 -23.60 -3.07
CA GLY A 223 -21.48 -23.14 -3.92
C GLY A 223 -21.56 -23.78 -5.31
N GLN A 224 -20.64 -24.68 -5.68
CA GLN A 224 -20.58 -25.33 -7.00
C GLN A 224 -21.17 -26.75 -7.03
N SER A 225 -22.00 -27.12 -6.06
CA SER A 225 -22.79 -28.36 -6.09
C SER A 225 -24.25 -28.08 -6.44
N HIS A 226 -24.53 -27.79 -7.71
CA HIS A 226 -25.86 -27.87 -8.30
C HIS A 226 -25.79 -28.35 -9.76
#